data_AF-A0AAD6BDM9-F1
#
_entry.id   AF-A0AAD6BDM9-F1
#
_cell.length_a   1.000
_cell.length_b   1.000
_cell.length_c   1.000
_cell.angle_alpha   90.00
_cell.angle_beta   90.00
_cell.angle_gamma   90.00
#
_symmetry.space_group_name_H-M   'P 1'
#
loop_
_entity.id
_entity.type
_entity.pdbx_description
1 polymer ?
#
loop_
_entity_poly.entity_id
_entity_poly.type
_entity_poly.pdbx_seq_one_letter_code
_entity_poly.pdbx_strand_id
1 'polypeptide(L)'
;MIVQDDLFEAKLNFFVMVAREVTPFLKLYQTDKPMLPFMSEDLSNILRSLMEKFIKPSVMKNATTTVKLLQVDLTDPVNHMDVTKLRVGFVTERGLEEHMKKNSEKAESQGQLSFISKSNGLRRAAEEKERHLEILERQLTDKLKELKDTPLGRMLFYP
;
A
#
# COMPACT_ATOMS: atom_id res chain seq x y z
N MET A 1 26.48 7.15 16.06
CA MET A 1 25.94 5.97 16.77
C MET A 1 24.50 5.80 16.29
N ILE A 2 24.09 4.60 15.87
CA ILE A 2 22.81 4.27 15.18
C ILE A 2 21.53 4.61 16.01
N VAL A 3 21.67 5.23 17.17
CA VAL A 3 20.69 5.28 18.27
C VAL A 3 19.74 6.49 18.21
N GLN A 4 19.76 7.31 17.14
CA GLN A 4 18.88 8.50 17.00
C GLN A 4 18.03 8.52 15.73
N ASP A 5 17.93 7.41 15.00
CA ASP A 5 17.07 7.34 13.82
C ASP A 5 15.68 6.84 14.20
N ASP A 6 14.73 7.76 14.36
CA ASP A 6 13.33 7.46 14.68
C ASP A 6 12.65 6.55 13.63
N LEU A 7 13.23 6.44 12.42
CA LEU A 7 12.76 5.59 11.33
C LEU A 7 13.61 4.31 11.15
N PHE A 8 14.54 4.02 12.07
CA PHE A 8 15.43 2.86 11.95
C PHE A 8 14.67 1.55 11.76
N GLU A 9 13.63 1.33 12.56
CA GLU A 9 12.82 0.11 12.49
C GLU A 9 12.09 -0.01 11.14
N ALA A 10 11.55 1.09 10.62
CA ALA A 10 10.92 1.11 9.30
C ALA A 10 11.95 0.80 8.19
N LYS A 11 13.13 1.41 8.24
CA LYS A 11 14.22 1.14 7.29
C LYS A 11 14.69 -0.32 7.36
N LEU A 12 14.81 -0.88 8.55
CA LEU A 12 15.18 -2.29 8.73
C LEU A 12 14.12 -3.22 8.12
N ASN A 13 12.84 -2.95 8.38
CA ASN A 13 11.74 -3.74 7.81
C ASN A 13 11.68 -3.63 6.28
N PHE A 14 12.03 -2.49 5.71
CA PHE A 14 12.20 -2.34 4.27
C PHE A 14 13.28 -3.29 3.73
N PHE A 15 14.46 -3.33 4.36
CA PHE A 15 15.52 -4.28 3.96
C PHE A 15 15.09 -5.74 4.14
N VAL A 16 14.37 -6.06 5.20
CA VAL A 16 13.80 -7.40 5.41
C VAL A 16 12.84 -7.76 4.27
N MET A 17 12.02 -6.82 3.81
CA MET A 17 11.11 -7.04 2.69
C MET A 17 11.87 -7.34 1.39
N VAL A 18 12.91 -6.56 1.07
CA VAL A 18 13.78 -6.84 -0.10
C VAL A 18 14.47 -8.20 0.05
N ALA A 19 15.00 -8.52 1.23
CA ALA A 19 15.66 -9.80 1.49
C ALA A 19 14.71 -10.98 1.32
N ARG A 20 13.46 -10.87 1.78
CA ARG A 20 12.42 -11.91 1.61
C ARG A 20 12.11 -12.19 0.15
N GLU A 21 12.29 -11.20 -0.72
CA GLU A 21 12.06 -11.36 -2.15
C GLU A 21 13.22 -12.03 -2.88
N VAL A 22 14.45 -11.75 -2.45
CA VAL A 22 15.67 -12.37 -3.02
C VAL A 22 15.93 -13.77 -2.45
N THR A 23 15.51 -14.04 -1.21
CA THR A 23 15.80 -15.30 -0.50
C THR A 23 15.36 -16.58 -1.25
N PRO A 24 14.14 -16.67 -1.82
CA PRO A 24 13.70 -17.87 -2.54
C PRO A 24 14.62 -18.24 -3.69
N PHE A 25 15.10 -17.25 -4.44
CA PHE A 25 16.07 -17.45 -5.50
C PHE A 25 17.40 -17.95 -4.97
N LEU A 26 17.96 -17.31 -3.94
CA LEU A 26 19.22 -17.77 -3.37
C LEU A 26 19.13 -19.23 -2.90
N LYS A 27 18.03 -19.61 -2.24
CA LYS A 27 17.79 -21.01 -1.84
C LYS A 27 17.64 -21.95 -3.01
N LEU A 28 16.96 -21.52 -4.08
CA LEU A 28 16.73 -22.35 -5.27
C LEU A 28 18.02 -22.63 -6.04
N TYR A 29 18.95 -21.68 -6.08
CA TYR A 29 20.21 -21.78 -6.84
C TYR A 29 21.40 -22.25 -6.00
N GLN A 30 21.26 -22.39 -4.68
CA GLN A 30 22.24 -23.01 -3.78
C GLN A 30 21.98 -24.52 -3.63
N THR A 31 22.04 -25.25 -4.74
CA THR A 31 21.77 -26.70 -4.80
C THR A 31 22.65 -27.39 -5.84
N ASP A 32 22.87 -28.70 -5.69
CA ASP A 32 23.67 -29.51 -6.63
C ASP A 32 22.93 -29.83 -7.94
N LYS A 33 21.66 -29.43 -8.06
CA LYS A 33 20.88 -29.62 -9.29
C LYS A 33 21.38 -28.68 -10.39
N PRO A 34 21.28 -29.06 -11.68
CA PRO A 34 21.68 -28.22 -12.80
C PRO A 34 20.68 -27.07 -13.04
N MET A 35 20.66 -26.09 -12.14
CA MET A 35 19.71 -24.97 -12.18
C MET A 35 20.10 -23.86 -13.16
N LEU A 36 21.37 -23.83 -13.60
CA LEU A 36 21.92 -22.78 -14.46
C LEU A 36 21.06 -22.42 -15.69
N PRO A 37 20.42 -23.37 -16.42
CA PRO A 37 19.57 -23.04 -17.56
C PRO A 37 18.38 -22.12 -17.23
N PHE A 38 17.90 -22.12 -15.98
CA PHE A 38 16.75 -21.33 -15.55
C PHE A 38 17.16 -19.97 -14.94
N MET A 39 18.46 -19.79 -14.65
CA MET A 39 18.97 -18.68 -13.84
C MET A 39 18.66 -17.30 -14.43
N SER A 40 18.82 -17.15 -15.74
CA SER A 40 18.63 -15.86 -16.41
C SER A 40 17.18 -15.38 -16.33
N GLU A 41 16.23 -16.31 -16.48
CA GLU A 41 14.80 -15.99 -16.43
C GLU A 41 14.38 -15.63 -15.00
N ASP A 42 14.75 -16.46 -14.03
CA ASP A 42 14.42 -16.22 -12.62
C ASP A 42 15.03 -14.93 -12.10
N LEU A 43 16.29 -14.64 -12.46
CA LEU A 43 16.93 -13.38 -12.08
C LEU A 43 16.22 -12.17 -12.70
N SER A 44 15.80 -12.27 -13.96
CA SER A 44 15.01 -11.23 -14.64
C SER A 44 13.67 -11.00 -13.94
N ASN A 45 13.02 -12.07 -13.48
CA ASN A 45 11.74 -11.99 -12.76
C ASN A 45 11.87 -11.31 -11.40
N ILE A 46 12.93 -11.61 -10.64
CA ILE A 46 13.19 -10.96 -9.34
C ILE A 46 13.50 -9.48 -9.53
N LEU A 47 14.36 -9.16 -10.49
CA LEU A 47 14.71 -7.79 -10.81
C LEU A 47 13.46 -7.00 -11.19
N ARG A 48 12.60 -7.55 -12.05
CA ARG A 48 11.32 -6.94 -12.42
C ARG A 48 10.44 -6.70 -11.19
N SER A 49 10.25 -7.74 -10.38
CA SER A 49 9.40 -7.66 -9.18
C SER A 49 9.87 -6.60 -8.19
N LEU A 50 11.19 -6.44 -8.02
CA LEU A 50 11.78 -5.36 -7.21
C LEU A 50 11.54 -3.99 -7.83
N MET A 51 11.78 -3.84 -9.13
CA MET A 51 11.61 -2.56 -9.84
C MET A 51 10.15 -2.08 -9.85
N GLU A 52 9.17 -2.98 -9.98
CA GLU A 52 7.74 -2.65 -9.96
C GLU A 52 7.24 -2.00 -8.66
N LYS A 53 8.04 -2.04 -7.60
CA LYS A 53 7.73 -1.39 -6.32
C LYS A 53 8.02 0.11 -6.32
N PHE A 54 8.91 0.56 -7.21
CA PHE A 54 9.44 1.92 -7.24
C PHE A 54 9.24 2.62 -8.59
N ILE A 55 9.12 1.87 -9.69
CA ILE A 55 9.01 2.40 -11.05
C ILE A 55 7.56 2.35 -11.51
N LYS A 56 7.12 3.40 -12.21
CA LYS A 56 5.73 3.53 -12.69
C LYS A 56 5.32 2.31 -13.53
N PRO A 57 4.07 1.83 -13.37
CA PRO A 57 3.54 0.73 -14.18
C PRO A 57 3.59 1.00 -15.68
N SER A 58 3.49 2.26 -16.13
CA SER A 58 3.62 2.62 -17.54
C SER A 58 5.01 2.32 -18.11
N VAL A 59 6.07 2.59 -17.35
CA VAL A 59 7.46 2.32 -17.74
C VAL A 59 7.71 0.81 -17.71
N MET A 60 7.26 0.12 -16.66
CA MET A 60 7.44 -1.34 -16.52
C MET A 60 6.74 -2.15 -17.62
N LYS A 61 5.55 -1.69 -18.07
CA LYS A 61 4.83 -2.31 -19.20
C LYS A 61 5.59 -2.20 -20.52
N ASN A 62 6.37 -1.15 -20.72
CA ASN A 62 7.18 -0.96 -21.92
C ASN A 62 8.46 -1.82 -21.90
N ALA A 63 8.95 -2.14 -20.71
CA ALA A 63 10.11 -3.00 -20.48
C ALA A 63 9.75 -4.48 -20.59
N THR A 64 9.34 -4.96 -21.78
CA THR A 64 8.86 -6.33 -21.98
C THR A 64 9.96 -7.39 -22.01
N THR A 65 11.17 -7.04 -22.43
CA THR A 65 12.31 -7.96 -22.53
C THR A 65 13.35 -7.66 -21.45
N THR A 66 14.22 -8.64 -21.13
CA THR A 66 15.32 -8.45 -20.16
C THR A 66 16.24 -7.29 -20.55
N VAL A 67 16.55 -7.13 -21.84
CA VAL A 67 17.38 -6.02 -22.32
C VAL A 67 16.72 -4.67 -22.05
N LYS A 68 15.42 -4.54 -22.33
CA LYS A 68 14.68 -3.30 -22.05
C LYS A 68 14.55 -3.03 -20.56
N LEU A 69 14.40 -4.08 -19.75
CA LEU A 69 14.36 -3.97 -18.29
C LEU A 69 15.67 -3.39 -17.73
N LEU A 70 16.81 -3.84 -18.24
CA LEU A 70 18.14 -3.32 -17.87
C LEU A 70 18.41 -1.89 -18.37
N GLN A 71 17.68 -1.44 -19.39
CA GLN A 71 17.80 -0.09 -19.96
C GLN A 71 16.87 0.94 -19.32
N VAL A 72 16.00 0.53 -18.37
CA VAL A 72 15.17 1.48 -17.63
C VAL A 72 16.07 2.40 -16.82
N ASP A 73 15.94 3.72 -17.04
CA ASP A 73 16.63 4.70 -16.22
C ASP A 73 16.02 4.76 -14.83
N LEU A 74 16.78 4.28 -13.84
CA LEU A 74 16.41 4.25 -12.43
C LEU A 74 16.65 5.59 -11.73
N THR A 75 17.42 6.49 -12.34
CA THR A 75 17.79 7.79 -11.76
C THR A 75 16.82 8.90 -12.15
N ASP A 76 16.12 8.76 -13.27
CA ASP A 76 15.13 9.73 -13.72
C ASP A 76 13.86 9.70 -12.84
N PRO A 77 13.57 10.79 -12.09
CA PRO A 77 12.38 10.89 -11.24
C PRO A 77 11.07 10.79 -12.01
N VAL A 78 11.07 11.07 -13.32
CA VAL A 78 9.88 10.93 -14.17
C VAL A 78 9.43 9.47 -14.24
N ASN A 79 10.34 8.52 -14.06
CA ASN A 79 10.04 7.08 -14.07
C ASN A 79 9.55 6.58 -12.71
N HIS A 80 9.71 7.33 -11.62
CA HIS A 80 9.42 6.87 -10.27
C HIS A 80 7.93 6.94 -9.94
N MET A 81 7.46 5.97 -9.16
CA MET A 81 6.12 6.03 -8.59
C MET A 81 6.01 7.20 -7.60
N ASP A 82 4.78 7.69 -7.45
CA ASP A 82 4.47 8.63 -6.38
C ASP A 82 4.78 8.01 -5.01
N VAL A 83 5.32 8.81 -4.09
CA VAL A 83 5.74 8.36 -2.75
C VAL A 83 4.59 7.69 -1.98
N THR A 84 3.35 8.13 -2.20
CA THR A 84 2.16 7.55 -1.55
C THR A 84 1.77 6.17 -2.10
N LYS A 85 2.29 5.79 -3.27
CA LYS A 85 1.99 4.53 -3.95
C LYS A 85 3.15 3.55 -3.92
N LEU A 86 4.28 3.93 -3.34
CA LEU A 86 5.44 3.06 -3.20
C LEU A 86 5.08 1.84 -2.38
N ARG A 87 5.47 0.66 -2.89
CA ARG A 87 5.26 -0.60 -2.18
C ARG A 87 6.49 -0.91 -1.36
N VAL A 88 6.52 -0.42 -0.12
CA VAL A 88 7.66 -0.62 0.81
C VAL A 88 7.43 -1.76 1.81
N GLY A 89 6.23 -2.36 1.76
CA GLY A 89 5.85 -3.52 2.53
C GLY A 89 5.07 -3.12 3.78
N PHE A 90 4.09 -3.96 4.15
CA PHE A 90 3.11 -3.66 5.19
C PHE A 90 3.71 -3.25 6.54
N VAL A 91 4.80 -3.91 6.97
CA VAL A 91 5.43 -3.61 8.26
C VAL A 91 6.14 -2.25 8.22
N THR A 92 6.81 -1.94 7.11
CA THR A 92 7.44 -0.63 6.88
C THR A 92 6.40 0.48 6.83
N GLU A 93 5.30 0.27 6.10
CA GLU A 93 4.19 1.22 5.97
C GLU A 93 3.60 1.55 7.35
N ARG A 94 3.33 0.53 8.18
CA ARG A 94 2.87 0.73 9.56
C ARG A 94 3.85 1.52 10.41
N GLY A 95 5.14 1.20 10.34
CA GLY A 95 6.16 1.95 11.07
C GLY A 95 6.20 3.42 10.66
N LEU A 96 5.99 3.70 9.37
CA LEU A 96 5.93 5.07 8.86
C LEU A 96 4.65 5.81 9.30
N GLU A 97 3.49 5.15 9.26
CA GLU A 97 2.21 5.69 9.73
C GLU A 97 2.26 6.03 11.23
N GLU A 98 2.81 5.13 12.06
CA GLU A 98 2.99 5.36 13.49
C GLU A 98 3.93 6.53 13.76
N HIS A 99 5.01 6.65 12.99
CA HIS A 99 5.93 7.78 13.07
C HIS A 99 5.22 9.09 12.69
N MET A 100 4.44 9.11 11.60
CA MET A 100 3.65 10.27 11.19
C MET A 100 2.65 10.69 12.27
N LYS A 101 1.95 9.73 12.89
CA LYS A 101 1.02 9.98 13.99
C LYS A 101 1.70 10.59 15.21
N LYS A 102 2.85 10.03 15.63
CA LYS A 102 3.63 10.57 16.75
C LYS A 102 4.11 11.99 16.45
N ASN A 103 4.52 12.28 15.22
CA ASN A 103 4.93 13.63 14.83
C ASN A 103 3.75 14.61 14.75
N SER A 104 2.57 14.19 14.29
CA SER A 104 1.39 15.06 14.33
C SER A 104 0.95 15.38 15.75
N GLU A 105 0.95 14.39 16.65
CA GLU A 105 0.63 14.60 18.08
C GLU A 105 1.64 15.54 18.75
N LYS A 106 2.94 15.37 18.46
CA LYS A 106 3.99 16.30 18.92
C LYS A 106 3.75 17.72 18.38
N ALA A 107 3.43 17.89 17.10
CA ALA A 107 3.16 19.20 16.49
C ALA A 107 1.91 19.88 17.08
N GLU A 108 0.87 19.10 17.40
CA GLU A 108 -0.34 19.56 18.09
C GLU A 108 -0.03 19.99 19.53
N SER A 109 0.77 19.21 20.26
CA SER A 109 1.19 19.54 21.64
C SER A 109 2.07 20.79 21.72
N GLN A 110 2.81 21.10 20.65
CA GLN A 110 3.67 22.28 20.54
C GLN A 110 2.93 23.53 20.00
N GLY A 111 1.61 23.45 19.81
CA GLY A 111 0.78 24.62 19.50
C GLY A 111 0.93 25.17 18.08
N GLN A 112 1.34 24.35 17.10
CA GLN A 112 1.28 24.78 15.70
C GLN A 112 -0.17 24.82 15.21
N LEU A 113 -0.78 26.01 15.31
CA LEU A 113 -2.19 26.31 14.99
C LEU A 113 -2.67 25.77 13.62
N SER A 114 -1.79 25.66 12.62
CA SER A 114 -2.14 25.16 11.28
C SER A 114 -2.49 23.68 11.27
N PHE A 115 -1.80 22.85 12.07
CA PHE A 115 -2.02 21.41 12.11
C PHE A 115 -3.27 21.06 12.94
N ILE A 116 -3.50 21.78 14.04
CA ILE A 116 -4.70 21.65 14.88
C ILE A 116 -5.96 21.99 14.06
N SER A 117 -5.91 23.04 13.24
CA SER A 117 -7.04 23.42 12.37
C SER A 117 -7.36 22.34 11.33
N LYS A 118 -6.32 21.77 10.68
CA LYS A 118 -6.48 20.73 9.67
C LYS A 118 -6.97 19.41 10.27
N SER A 119 -6.41 19.00 11.42
CA SER A 119 -6.81 17.81 12.19
C SER A 119 -8.28 17.89 12.61
N ASN A 120 -8.70 19.04 13.17
CA ASN A 120 -10.09 19.28 13.53
C ASN A 120 -11.04 19.28 12.31
N GLY A 121 -10.59 19.79 11.16
CA GLY A 121 -11.37 19.74 9.91
C GLY A 121 -11.61 18.32 9.41
N LEU A 122 -10.57 17.48 9.44
CA LEU A 122 -10.68 16.06 9.07
C LEU A 122 -11.60 15.28 10.02
N ARG A 123 -11.53 15.56 11.33
CA ARG A 123 -12.39 14.91 12.32
C ARG A 123 -13.87 15.24 12.12
N ARG A 124 -14.20 16.51 11.87
CA ARG A 124 -15.57 16.92 11.53
C ARG A 124 -16.08 16.28 10.24
N ALA A 125 -15.24 16.21 9.21
CA ALA A 125 -15.61 15.59 7.94
C ALA A 125 -15.85 14.08 8.08
N ALA A 126 -15.11 13.39 8.95
CA ALA A 126 -15.35 11.99 9.28
C ALA A 126 -16.69 11.81 10.02
N GLU A 127 -16.94 12.62 11.05
CA GLU A 127 -18.21 12.61 11.81
C GLU A 127 -19.43 12.93 10.93
N GLU A 128 -19.30 13.84 9.95
CA GLU A 128 -20.37 14.10 8.97
C GLU A 128 -20.62 12.92 8.02
N LYS A 129 -19.56 12.28 7.53
CA LYS A 129 -19.69 11.10 6.66
C LYS A 129 -20.32 9.93 7.41
N GLU A 130 -19.97 9.74 8.67
CA GLU A 130 -20.53 8.69 9.53
C GLU A 130 -22.03 8.92 9.76
N ARG A 131 -22.43 10.15 10.11
CA ARG A 131 -23.86 10.52 10.18
C ARG A 131 -24.59 10.30 8.86
N HIS A 132 -23.96 10.63 7.74
CA HIS A 132 -24.58 10.45 6.43
C HIS A 132 -24.74 8.97 6.06
N LEU A 133 -23.82 8.12 6.49
CA LEU A 133 -23.90 6.65 6.36
C LEU A 133 -25.05 6.09 7.20
N GLU A 134 -25.22 6.51 8.45
CA GLU A 134 -26.33 6.08 9.31
C GLU A 134 -27.70 6.42 8.70
N ILE A 135 -27.82 7.61 8.08
CA ILE A 135 -29.05 8.02 7.38
C ILE A 135 -29.32 7.11 6.17
N LEU A 136 -28.29 6.80 5.38
CA LEU A 136 -28.40 5.92 4.22
C LEU A 136 -28.80 4.49 4.63
N GLU A 137 -28.22 3.96 5.70
CA GLU A 137 -28.59 2.65 6.23
C GLU A 137 -30.06 2.61 6.67
N ARG A 138 -30.54 3.65 7.37
CA ARG A 138 -31.97 3.77 7.72
C ARG A 138 -32.86 3.77 6.49
N GLN A 139 -32.54 4.59 5.48
CA GLN A 139 -33.30 4.65 4.24
C GLN A 139 -33.33 3.30 3.51
N LEU A 140 -32.21 2.57 3.52
CA LEU A 140 -32.13 1.24 2.93
C LEU A 140 -33.04 0.25 3.69
N THR A 141 -33.03 0.29 5.02
CA THR A 141 -33.90 -0.58 5.84
C THR A 141 -35.38 -0.26 5.65
N ASP A 142 -35.76 1.01 5.55
CA ASP A 142 -37.15 1.41 5.32
C ASP A 142 -37.63 0.97 3.94
N LYS A 143 -36.81 1.18 2.90
CA LYS A 143 -37.11 0.68 1.54
C LYS A 143 -37.18 -0.84 1.47
N LEU A 144 -36.33 -1.55 2.21
CA LEU A 144 -36.39 -3.02 2.29
C LEU A 144 -37.70 -3.48 2.93
N LYS A 145 -38.19 -2.76 3.94
CA LYS A 145 -39.48 -3.03 4.59
C LYS A 145 -40.64 -2.78 3.63
N GLU A 146 -40.65 -1.63 2.94
CA GLU A 146 -41.63 -1.33 1.89
C GLU A 146 -41.67 -2.41 0.82
N LEU A 147 -40.50 -2.87 0.36
CA LEU A 147 -40.40 -3.91 -0.66
C LEU A 147 -41.00 -5.24 -0.16
N LYS A 148 -40.74 -5.63 1.09
CA LYS A 148 -41.34 -6.82 1.71
C LYS A 148 -42.85 -6.73 1.84
N ASP A 149 -43.40 -5.53 2.01
CA ASP A 149 -44.84 -5.31 2.12
C ASP A 149 -45.58 -5.31 0.77
N THR A 150 -44.86 -5.22 -0.36
CA THR A 150 -45.45 -5.33 -1.71
C THR A 150 -45.96 -6.74 -2.03
N PRO A 151 -46.93 -6.90 -2.96
CA PRO A 151 -47.45 -8.22 -3.35
C PRO A 151 -46.35 -9.17 -3.86
N LEU A 152 -45.40 -8.64 -4.64
CA LEU A 152 -44.27 -9.38 -5.17
C LEU A 152 -43.26 -9.73 -4.06
N GLY A 153 -43.01 -8.81 -3.13
CA GLY A 153 -42.11 -9.04 -2.00
C GLY A 153 -42.63 -10.07 -0.99
N ARG A 154 -43.93 -10.05 -0.66
CA ARG A 154 -44.52 -11.06 0.23
C ARG A 154 -44.36 -12.47 -0.36
N MET A 155 -44.54 -12.62 -1.66
CA MET A 155 -44.40 -13.89 -2.38
C MET A 155 -42.95 -14.41 -2.41
N LEU A 156 -41.95 -13.52 -2.34
CA LEU A 156 -40.52 -13.86 -2.40
C LEU A 156 -39.87 -14.05 -1.01
N PHE A 157 -40.36 -13.36 0.03
CA PHE A 157 -39.74 -13.36 1.37
C PHE A 157 -40.51 -14.17 2.42
N TYR A 158 -41.75 -14.56 2.16
CA TYR A 158 -42.56 -15.44 3.01
C TYR A 158 -43.23 -16.53 2.14
N PRO A 159 -42.53 -17.63 1.84
CA PRO A 159 -43.07 -18.73 1.04
C PRO A 159 -44.22 -19.48 1.73
#